data_AF-H9MD15-F1
#
_entry.id   AF-H9MD15-F1
#
_cell.length_a   1.000
_cell.length_b   1.000
_cell.length_c   1.000
_cell.angle_alpha   90.00
_cell.angle_beta   90.00
_cell.angle_gamma   90.00
#
_symmetry.space_group_name_H-M   'P 1'
#
loop_
_entity.id
_entity.type
_entity.pdbx_description
1 polymer ?
#
loop_
_entity_poly.entity_id
_entity_poly.type
_entity_poly.pdbx_seq_one_letter_code
_entity_poly.pdbx_strand_id
1 'polypeptide(L)'
;FVVFGAPMQVDFALQRDRQNMGRRYIEVFRCKKQDYYNAIAAEVNEPKGADDPAPPSSFSKGSSDKDHMEHTGILKLRGLPFSVSKRDIIDFFVDYDLSETNVHIVTHS
;
A
#
# COMPACT_ATOMS: atom_id res chain seq x y z
N PHE A 1 -1.01 -2.42 -1.22
CA PHE A 1 -0.96 -1.94 0.16
C PHE A 1 -1.50 -3.02 1.09
N VAL A 2 -0.92 -3.14 2.28
CA VAL A 2 -1.35 -4.06 3.33
C VAL A 2 -1.49 -3.28 4.64
N VAL A 3 -2.63 -3.40 5.29
CA VAL A 3 -2.97 -2.72 6.55
C VAL A 3 -2.96 -3.72 7.70
N PHE A 4 -2.01 -3.58 8.61
CA PHE A 4 -1.84 -4.41 9.80
C PHE A 4 -2.69 -3.88 10.96
N GLY A 5 -3.21 -4.79 11.78
CA GLY A 5 -4.03 -4.45 12.94
C GLY A 5 -3.24 -3.77 14.07
N ALA A 6 -1.94 -4.02 14.17
CA ALA A 6 -1.07 -3.42 15.17
C ALA A 6 0.18 -2.78 14.53
N PRO A 7 0.54 -1.53 14.88
CA PRO A 7 1.74 -0.88 14.35
C PRO A 7 3.04 -1.67 14.57
N MET A 8 3.16 -2.41 15.67
CA MET A 8 4.33 -3.24 15.96
C MET A 8 4.54 -4.38 14.95
N GLN A 9 3.46 -4.87 14.31
CA GLN A 9 3.56 -5.92 13.29
C GLN A 9 4.32 -5.43 12.05
N VAL A 10 4.28 -4.12 11.77
CA VAL A 10 4.94 -3.52 10.60
C VAL A 10 6.44 -3.77 10.61
N ASP A 11 7.09 -3.62 11.76
CA ASP A 11 8.55 -3.74 11.87
C ASP A 11 9.02 -5.18 11.59
N PHE A 12 8.24 -6.17 12.04
CA PHE A 12 8.49 -7.57 11.70
C PHE A 12 8.12 -7.88 10.25
N ALA A 13 7.01 -7.33 9.75
CA ALA A 13 6.54 -7.60 8.40
C ALA A 13 7.50 -7.03 7.34
N LEU A 14 8.24 -5.96 7.67
CA LEU A 14 9.32 -5.44 6.83
C LEU A 14 10.46 -6.44 6.60
N GLN A 15 10.63 -7.44 7.46
CA GLN A 15 11.62 -8.51 7.25
C GLN A 15 11.29 -9.40 6.06
N ARG A 16 10.06 -9.29 5.51
CA ARG A 16 9.67 -9.94 4.27
C ARG A 16 10.21 -9.21 3.02
N ASP A 17 10.86 -8.05 3.17
CA ASP A 17 11.49 -7.35 2.05
C ASP A 17 12.46 -8.25 1.28
N ARG A 18 12.40 -8.19 -0.06
CA ARG A 18 13.16 -9.00 -1.01
C ARG A 18 12.88 -10.50 -0.99
N GLN A 19 11.90 -10.98 -0.23
CA GLN A 19 11.44 -12.36 -0.39
C GLN A 19 10.70 -12.55 -1.71
N ASN A 20 10.73 -13.77 -2.22
CA ASN A 20 10.14 -14.10 -3.51
C ASN A 20 8.67 -14.48 -3.38
N MET A 21 7.87 -13.94 -4.29
CA MET A 21 6.54 -14.44 -4.63
C MET A 21 6.61 -15.01 -6.04
N GLY A 22 6.69 -16.33 -6.15
CA GLY A 22 7.00 -17.01 -7.41
C GLY A 22 8.38 -16.59 -7.95
N ARG A 23 8.40 -16.02 -9.16
CA ARG A 23 9.64 -15.58 -9.85
C ARG A 23 10.01 -14.11 -9.63
N ARG A 24 9.29 -13.41 -8.75
CA ARG A 24 9.46 -11.98 -8.50
C ARG A 24 9.86 -11.78 -7.05
N TYR A 25 10.90 -10.98 -6.82
CA TYR A 25 11.17 -10.47 -5.48
C TYR A 25 10.19 -9.34 -5.19
N ILE A 26 9.68 -9.32 -3.97
CA ILE A 26 8.74 -8.29 -3.51
C ILE A 26 9.51 -7.27 -2.70
N GLU A 27 9.32 -6.00 -3.02
CA GLU A 27 9.85 -4.90 -2.23
C GLU A 27 8.78 -4.41 -1.25
N VAL A 28 9.13 -4.26 0.02
CA VAL A 28 8.20 -3.93 1.10
C VAL A 28 8.65 -2.63 1.78
N PHE A 29 7.80 -1.61 1.74
CA PHE A 29 8.11 -0.28 2.26
C PHE A 29 7.10 0.18 3.31
N ARG A 30 7.56 0.89 4.33
CA ARG A 30 6.66 1.70 5.17
C ARG A 30 5.95 2.73 4.30
N CYS A 31 4.67 2.97 4.59
CA CYS A 31 3.83 3.87 3.82
C CYS A 31 3.10 4.85 4.74
N LYS A 32 2.94 6.11 4.34
CA LYS A 32 2.11 7.04 5.10
C LYS A 32 0.63 6.72 4.89
N LYS A 33 -0.21 7.04 5.88
CA LYS A 33 -1.68 6.90 5.76
C LYS A 33 -2.19 7.74 4.59
N GLN A 34 -1.63 8.93 4.41
CA GLN A 34 -2.00 9.81 3.30
C GLN A 34 -1.77 9.16 1.93
N ASP A 35 -0.61 8.52 1.73
CA ASP A 35 -0.30 7.85 0.46
C ASP A 35 -1.26 6.69 0.18
N TYR A 36 -1.65 5.95 1.24
CA TYR A 36 -2.66 4.92 1.15
C TYR A 36 -4.02 5.50 0.75
N TYR A 37 -4.53 6.50 1.47
CA TYR A 37 -5.82 7.12 1.15
C TYR A 37 -5.85 7.72 -0.25
N ASN A 38 -4.75 8.38 -0.68
CA ASN A 38 -4.63 8.92 -2.03
C ASN A 38 -4.72 7.80 -3.09
N ALA A 39 -4.06 6.67 -2.85
CA ALA A 39 -4.09 5.54 -3.78
C ALA A 39 -5.48 4.90 -3.87
N ILE A 40 -6.19 4.75 -2.75
CA ILE A 40 -7.56 4.23 -2.74
C ILE A 40 -8.55 5.22 -3.37
N ALA A 41 -8.41 6.53 -3.10
CA ALA A 41 -9.27 7.55 -3.69
C ALA A 41 -9.10 7.64 -5.21
N ALA A 42 -7.88 7.44 -5.73
CA ALA A 42 -7.64 7.39 -7.18
C ALA A 42 -8.33 6.21 -7.86
N GLU A 43 -8.41 5.05 -7.19
CA GLU A 43 -9.14 3.88 -7.71
C GLU A 43 -10.66 4.12 -7.79
N VAL A 44 -11.21 4.92 -6.88
CA VAL A 44 -12.65 5.25 -6.82
C VAL A 44 -13.03 6.40 -7.76
N ASN A 45 -12.08 7.29 -8.08
CA ASN A 45 -12.25 8.46 -8.95
C ASN A 45 -11.81 8.20 -10.41
N GLU A 46 -12.06 7.02 -10.96
CA GLU A 46 -12.10 6.83 -12.42
C GLU A 46 -13.52 7.09 -12.94
N PRO A 47 -13.95 8.36 -13.19
CA PRO A 47 -15.20 8.60 -13.89
C PRO A 47 -15.02 8.27 -15.37
N LYS A 48 -15.82 7.32 -15.85
CA LYS A 48 -16.22 7.30 -17.26
C LYS A 48 -16.95 8.61 -17.58
N GLY A 49 -16.21 9.60 -18.06
CA GLY A 49 -16.73 10.77 -18.75
C GLY A 49 -17.27 11.91 -17.87
N ALA A 50 -17.16 13.11 -18.44
CA ALA A 50 -17.68 14.41 -18.04
C ALA A 50 -16.73 15.32 -17.25
N ASP A 51 -16.53 16.50 -17.84
CA ASP A 51 -15.68 17.63 -17.47
C ASP A 51 -16.11 18.31 -16.15
N ASP A 52 -15.71 17.78 -15.00
CA ASP A 52 -15.78 18.52 -13.73
C ASP A 52 -14.40 18.65 -13.07
N PRO A 53 -13.95 19.88 -12.75
CA PRO A 53 -12.65 20.09 -12.15
C PRO A 53 -12.63 19.53 -10.73
N ALA A 54 -11.78 18.53 -10.50
CA ALA A 54 -11.44 18.04 -9.18
C ALA A 54 -11.09 19.22 -8.25
N PRO A 55 -11.50 19.20 -6.96
CA PRO A 55 -11.14 20.25 -6.02
C PRO A 55 -9.61 20.39 -5.99
N PRO A 56 -9.06 21.62 -6.00
CA PRO A 56 -7.64 21.83 -6.11
C PRO A 56 -6.94 21.10 -4.98
N SER A 57 -6.03 20.20 -5.35
CA SER A 57 -5.01 19.66 -4.46
C SER A 57 -4.35 20.84 -3.74
N SER A 58 -4.75 21.05 -2.49
CA SER A 58 -4.11 22.04 -1.65
C SER A 58 -2.70 21.54 -1.40
N PHE A 59 -1.78 22.22 -2.07
CA PHE A 59 -0.35 22.21 -1.84
C PHE A 59 -0.04 22.12 -0.34
N SER A 60 0.59 21.02 0.06
CA SER A 60 1.73 21.08 0.96
C SER A 60 2.83 20.29 0.26
N LYS A 61 3.66 20.98 -0.52
CA LYS A 61 4.93 21.56 -0.03
C LYS A 61 5.70 20.46 0.68
N GLY A 62 6.81 20.03 0.07
CA GLY A 62 7.76 19.11 0.68
C GLY A 62 7.99 19.50 2.14
N SER A 63 7.31 18.78 3.03
CA SER A 63 7.49 18.88 4.46
C SER A 63 8.51 17.81 4.76
N SER A 64 9.76 18.26 4.87
CA SER A 64 10.85 17.62 5.61
C SER A 64 10.74 16.09 5.69
N ASP A 65 11.54 15.44 4.86
CA ASP A 65 11.86 14.00 4.81
C ASP A 65 12.50 13.45 6.11
N LYS A 66 12.19 14.06 7.26
CA LYS A 66 12.79 13.82 8.57
C LYS A 66 11.84 13.92 9.75
N ASP A 67 10.54 14.19 9.54
CA ASP A 67 9.58 14.19 10.64
C ASP A 67 8.49 13.14 10.40
N HIS A 68 8.46 12.16 11.31
CA HIS A 68 7.40 11.18 11.49
C HIS A 68 7.18 10.22 10.31
N MET A 69 8.06 9.21 10.18
CA MET A 69 7.57 7.85 9.88
C MET A 69 6.72 7.39 11.08
N GLU A 70 5.58 8.03 11.29
CA GLU A 70 4.56 7.48 12.19
C GLU A 70 4.29 6.06 11.73
N HIS A 71 4.43 5.10 12.63
CA HIS A 71 4.19 3.69 12.37
C HIS A 71 2.71 3.51 12.03
N THR A 72 2.34 3.71 10.77
CA THR A 72 0.95 3.87 10.33
C THR A 72 0.16 2.56 10.32
N GLY A 73 0.82 1.43 10.58
CA GLY A 73 0.24 0.11 10.37
C GLY A 73 0.20 -0.29 8.89
N ILE A 74 0.74 0.50 7.95
CA ILE A 74 0.54 0.29 6.51
C ILE A 74 1.86 0.03 5.80
N LEU A 75 1.89 -1.04 5.00
CA LEU A 75 2.97 -1.36 4.08
C LEU A 75 2.56 -1.20 2.62
N LYS A 76 3.47 -0.67 1.81
CA LYS A 76 3.38 -0.63 0.35
C LYS A 76 4.24 -1.74 -0.22
N LEU A 77 3.67 -2.52 -1.13
CA LEU A 77 4.36 -3.59 -1.85
C LEU A 77 4.63 -3.14 -3.29
N ARG A 78 5.80 -3.49 -3.83
CA ARG A 78 6.15 -3.31 -5.25
C ARG A 78 6.75 -4.60 -5.79
N GLY A 79 6.83 -4.71 -7.13
CA GLY A 79 7.42 -5.86 -7.81
C GLY A 79 6.48 -7.07 -7.92
N LEU A 80 5.24 -6.96 -7.45
CA LEU A 80 4.24 -8.02 -7.48
C LEU A 80 4.10 -8.66 -8.87
N PRO A 81 3.94 -9.99 -8.98
CA PRO A 81 3.55 -10.65 -10.22
C PRO A 81 2.24 -10.05 -10.79
N PHE A 82 2.09 -10.02 -12.12
CA PHE A 82 0.86 -9.52 -12.76
C PHE A 82 -0.39 -10.34 -12.39
N SER A 83 -0.22 -11.62 -12.11
CA SER A 83 -1.29 -12.53 -11.71
C SER A 83 -1.52 -12.60 -10.20
N VAL A 84 -0.92 -11.69 -9.43
CA VAL A 84 -1.04 -11.73 -7.96
C VAL A 84 -2.49 -11.55 -7.53
N SER A 85 -2.92 -12.36 -6.58
CA SER A 85 -4.21 -12.25 -5.90
C SER A 85 -4.02 -11.72 -4.48
N LYS A 86 -5.12 -11.30 -3.85
CA LYS A 86 -5.09 -10.94 -2.42
C LYS A 86 -4.65 -12.11 -1.55
N ARG A 87 -5.00 -13.35 -1.93
CA ARG A 87 -4.62 -14.57 -1.21
C ARG A 87 -3.12 -14.77 -1.21
N ASP A 88 -2.46 -14.58 -2.36
CA ASP A 88 -1.00 -14.68 -2.44
C ASP A 88 -0.30 -13.70 -1.49
N ILE A 89 -0.85 -12.49 -1.33
CA ILE A 89 -0.32 -11.47 -0.40
C ILE A 89 -0.59 -11.86 1.05
N ILE A 90 -1.76 -12.43 1.36
CA ILE A 90 -2.08 -12.95 2.69
C ILE A 90 -1.11 -14.11 3.03
N ASP A 91 -0.89 -15.04 2.12
CA ASP A 91 0.04 -16.17 2.29
C ASP A 91 1.49 -15.68 2.44
N PHE A 92 1.88 -14.63 1.73
CA PHE A 92 3.20 -14.00 1.89
C PHE A 92 3.42 -13.42 3.29
N PHE A 93 2.34 -12.98 3.94
CA PHE A 93 2.30 -12.46 5.32
C PHE A 93 1.51 -13.41 6.25
N VAL A 94 1.66 -14.73 6.07
CA VAL A 94 0.87 -15.75 6.79
C VAL A 94 0.96 -15.69 8.32
N ASP A 95 2.06 -15.14 8.85
CA ASP A 95 2.26 -14.99 10.31
C ASP A 95 1.38 -13.88 10.93
N TYR A 96 0.60 -13.18 10.11
CA TYR A 96 -0.26 -12.07 10.52
C TYR A 96 -1.72 -12.40 10.22
N ASP A 97 -2.61 -11.97 11.11
CA ASP A 97 -4.06 -12.13 10.96
C ASP A 97 -4.61 -11.11 9.93
N LEU A 98 -4.34 -11.37 8.65
CA LEU A 98 -4.77 -10.55 7.53
C LEU A 98 -5.96 -11.17 6.81
N SER A 99 -6.93 -10.33 6.46
CA SER A 99 -8.07 -10.69 5.62
C SER A 99 -8.02 -9.95 4.27
N GLU A 100 -8.90 -10.31 3.35
CA GLU A 100 -8.99 -9.65 2.04
C GLU A 100 -9.32 -8.15 2.14
N THR A 101 -9.86 -7.69 3.27
CA THR A 101 -10.15 -6.27 3.53
C THR A 101 -8.88 -5.48 3.87
N ASN A 102 -7.86 -6.13 4.41
CA ASN A 102 -6.57 -5.53 4.74
C ASN A 102 -5.67 -5.32 3.52
N VAL A 103 -5.98 -5.96 2.39
CA VAL A 103 -5.16 -5.98 1.19
C VAL A 103 -5.82 -5.20 0.07
N HIS A 104 -5.10 -4.21 -0.45
CA HIS A 104 -5.53 -3.38 -1.59
C HIS A 104 -4.46 -3.41 -2.68
N ILE A 105 -4.80 -3.92 -3.86
CA ILE A 105 -3.92 -4.02 -5.02
C ILE A 105 -4.24 -2.86 -5.94
N VAL A 106 -3.29 -1.94 -6.10
CA VAL A 106 -3.45 -0.78 -6.99
C VAL A 106 -2.68 -1.06 -8.27
N THR A 107 -3.38 -1.06 -9.40
CA THR A 107 -2.80 -1.15 -10.73
C THR A 107 -2.55 0.25 -11.27
N HIS A 108 -1.30 0.61 -11.53
CA HIS A 108 -1.01 1.77 -12.37
C HIS A 108 -1.11 1.31 -13.82
N SER A 109 -2.21 1.66 -14.50
CA SER A 109 -2.36 1.54 -15.95
C SER A 109 -1.63 2.66 -16.70
#